data_AF-M2XZJ8-F1
#
_entry.id   AF-M2XZJ8-F1
#
_cell.length_a   1.000
_cell.length_b   1.000
_cell.length_c   1.000
_cell.angle_alpha   90.00
_cell.angle_beta   90.00
_cell.angle_gamma   90.00
#
_symmetry.space_group_name_H-M   'P 1'
#
loop_
_entity.id
_entity.type
_entity.pdbx_description
1 polymer ?
#
loop_
_entity_poly.entity_id
_entity_poly.type
_entity_poly.pdbx_seq_one_letter_code
_entity_poly.pdbx_strand_id
1 'polypeptide(L)'
;METASKLVDAVRVLVVRYCRARIGRRSGTYDIADAIAKDSCREIFAGAAGAPALLAFAYDVTRGLVDDFHRTAAELPNPLSVLPGQQREIMVLRSLVGLSADDTALVLGCSVQAVRLGQHRALTALRPAPA
;
A
#
# COMPACT_ATOMS: atom_id res chain seq x y z
N MET A 1 -13.90 -13.06 20.66
CA MET A 1 -14.66 -12.59 19.48
C MET A 1 -14.34 -11.13 19.13
N GLU A 2 -14.21 -10.24 20.12
CA GLU A 2 -13.90 -8.82 19.92
C GLU A 2 -12.53 -8.52 19.25
N THR A 3 -11.48 -9.28 19.57
CA THR A 3 -10.14 -9.14 18.97
C THR A 3 -10.10 -9.49 17.49
N ALA A 4 -10.83 -10.53 17.07
CA ALA A 4 -10.92 -10.91 15.66
C ALA A 4 -11.65 -9.84 14.84
N SER A 5 -12.72 -9.24 15.38
CA SER A 5 -13.43 -8.13 14.74
C SER A 5 -12.51 -6.92 14.58
N LYS A 6 -11.79 -6.51 15.64
CA LYS A 6 -10.83 -5.41 15.59
C LYS A 6 -9.73 -5.62 14.55
N LEU A 7 -9.26 -6.86 14.39
CA LEU A 7 -8.27 -7.21 13.38
C LEU A 7 -8.84 -7.07 11.95
N VAL A 8 -10.04 -7.60 11.72
CA VAL A 8 -10.74 -7.49 10.44
C VAL A 8 -10.94 -6.02 10.06
N ASP A 9 -11.36 -5.19 11.01
CA ASP A 9 -11.56 -3.75 10.79
C ASP A 9 -10.23 -3.05 10.49
N ALA A 10 -9.18 -3.36 11.24
CA ALA A 10 -7.84 -2.81 11.00
C ALA A 10 -7.33 -3.16 9.59
N VAL A 11 -7.42 -4.43 9.19
CA VAL A 11 -7.01 -4.90 7.85
C VAL A 11 -7.78 -4.15 6.76
N ARG A 12 -9.11 -4.07 6.89
CA ARG A 12 -9.96 -3.34 5.91
C ARG A 12 -9.53 -1.88 5.76
N VAL A 13 -9.28 -1.19 6.88
CA VAL A 13 -8.84 0.21 6.87
C VAL A 13 -7.49 0.37 6.15
N LEU A 14 -6.52 -0.50 6.45
CA LEU A 14 -5.19 -0.45 5.83
C LEU A 14 -5.26 -0.72 4.32
N VAL A 15 -6.02 -1.74 3.91
CA VAL A 15 -6.21 -2.13 2.50
C VAL A 15 -6.86 -1.00 1.71
N VAL A 16 -7.95 -0.40 2.21
CA VAL A 16 -8.64 0.72 1.53
C VAL A 16 -7.71 1.92 1.39
N ARG A 17 -6.94 2.27 2.44
CA ARG A 17 -5.96 3.36 2.38
C ARG A 17 -4.91 3.09 1.31
N TYR A 18 -4.40 1.86 1.23
CA TYR A 18 -3.41 1.47 0.24
C TYR A 18 -3.96 1.55 -1.19
N CYS A 19 -5.12 0.94 -1.47
CA CYS A 19 -5.74 0.95 -2.80
C CYS A 19 -5.99 2.38 -3.28
N ARG A 20 -6.60 3.23 -2.43
CA ARG A 20 -6.87 4.63 -2.76
C ARG A 20 -5.60 5.44 -2.99
N ALA A 21 -4.56 5.21 -2.18
CA ALA A 21 -3.25 5.86 -2.35
C ALA A 21 -2.59 5.50 -3.69
N ARG A 22 -2.65 4.23 -4.09
CA ARG A 22 -2.00 3.71 -5.30
C ARG A 22 -2.79 3.97 -6.58
N ILE A 23 -4.10 4.08 -6.52
CA ILE A 23 -4.98 4.31 -7.68
C ILE A 23 -5.21 5.81 -7.92
N GLY A 24 -5.17 6.64 -6.88
CA GLY A 24 -5.18 8.10 -6.99
C GLY A 24 -6.57 8.73 -6.98
N ARG A 25 -6.60 10.07 -7.07
CA ARG A 25 -7.77 10.93 -6.86
C ARG A 25 -8.22 11.56 -8.19
N ARG A 26 -9.01 10.85 -8.99
CA ARG A 26 -9.78 11.41 -10.12
C ARG A 26 -11.24 10.96 -9.99
N SER A 27 -12.18 11.67 -10.61
CA SER A 27 -13.59 11.29 -10.54
C SER A 27 -13.80 9.83 -10.99
N GLY A 28 -14.47 9.03 -10.16
CA GLY A 28 -14.74 7.62 -10.40
C GLY A 28 -13.64 6.62 -9.99
N THR A 29 -12.43 7.07 -9.61
CA THR A 29 -11.34 6.13 -9.22
C THR A 29 -11.49 5.56 -7.81
N TYR A 30 -12.30 6.18 -6.94
CA TYR A 30 -12.56 5.66 -5.60
C TYR A 30 -13.41 4.39 -5.61
N ASP A 31 -14.41 4.31 -6.50
CA ASP A 31 -15.25 3.11 -6.61
C ASP A 31 -14.42 1.90 -7.07
N ILE A 32 -13.48 2.13 -7.99
CA ILE A 32 -12.51 1.12 -8.44
C ILE A 32 -11.58 0.71 -7.28
N ALA A 33 -11.05 1.69 -6.54
CA ALA A 33 -10.18 1.41 -5.40
C ALA A 33 -10.90 0.62 -4.30
N ASP A 34 -12.17 0.91 -4.05
CA ASP A 34 -12.98 0.21 -3.06
C ASP A 34 -13.35 -1.20 -3.53
N ALA A 35 -13.59 -1.40 -4.84
CA ALA A 35 -13.78 -2.73 -5.42
C ALA A 35 -12.52 -3.61 -5.27
N ILE A 36 -11.34 -3.07 -5.62
CA ILE A 36 -10.06 -3.78 -5.45
C ILE A 36 -9.78 -4.05 -3.96
N ALA A 37 -10.10 -3.10 -3.08
CA ALA A 37 -9.94 -3.30 -1.64
C ALA A 37 -10.84 -4.44 -1.12
N LYS A 38 -12.07 -4.56 -1.65
CA LYS A 38 -12.98 -5.65 -1.31
C LYS A 38 -12.45 -7.01 -1.77
N ASP A 39 -11.95 -7.10 -2.99
CA ASP A 39 -11.34 -8.32 -3.53
C ASP A 39 -10.08 -8.71 -2.73
N SER A 40 -9.22 -7.73 -2.42
CA SER A 40 -8.05 -7.91 -1.57
C SER A 40 -8.46 -8.46 -0.19
N CYS A 41 -9.45 -7.86 0.48
CA CYS A 41 -9.92 -8.34 1.78
C CYS A 41 -10.45 -9.79 1.70
N ARG A 42 -11.15 -10.16 0.62
CA ARG A 42 -11.65 -11.53 0.43
C ARG A 42 -10.49 -12.52 0.35
N GLU A 43 -9.47 -12.24 -0.46
CA GLU A 43 -8.28 -13.08 -0.59
C GLU A 43 -7.47 -13.15 0.70
N ILE A 44 -7.29 -12.00 1.37
CA ILE A 44 -6.59 -11.92 2.66
C ILE A 44 -7.26 -12.78 3.70
N PHE A 45 -8.57 -12.66 3.90
CA PHE A 45 -9.27 -13.43 4.93
C PHE A 45 -9.38 -14.92 4.58
N ALA A 46 -9.42 -15.28 3.29
CA ALA A 46 -9.34 -16.67 2.86
C ALA A 46 -7.96 -17.30 3.12
N GLY A 47 -6.88 -16.54 2.98
CA GLY A 47 -5.50 -17.02 3.17
C GLY A 47 -4.90 -16.78 4.57
N ALA A 48 -5.55 -15.98 5.41
CA ALA A 48 -4.97 -15.46 6.65
C ALA A 48 -4.45 -16.55 7.61
N ALA A 49 -5.16 -17.68 7.72
CA ALA A 49 -4.80 -18.76 8.62
C ALA A 49 -3.49 -19.47 8.24
N GLY A 50 -3.09 -19.44 6.97
CA GLY A 50 -1.86 -20.05 6.47
C GLY A 50 -0.69 -19.08 6.32
N ALA A 51 -0.90 -17.79 6.57
CA ALA A 51 0.12 -16.76 6.36
C ALA A 51 1.12 -16.72 7.52
N PRO A 52 2.43 -16.87 7.27
CA PRO A 52 3.45 -16.77 8.32
C PRO A 52 3.55 -15.36 8.92
N ALA A 53 3.22 -14.33 8.13
CA ALA A 53 3.09 -12.95 8.60
C ALA A 53 1.91 -12.28 7.90
N LEU A 54 0.80 -12.08 8.62
CA LEU A 54 -0.44 -11.54 8.05
C LEU A 54 -0.24 -10.18 7.37
N LEU A 55 0.59 -9.30 7.94
CA LEU A 55 0.81 -7.96 7.39
C LEU A 55 1.54 -8.00 6.03
N ALA A 56 2.59 -8.81 5.91
CA ALA A 56 3.32 -8.98 4.65
C ALA A 56 2.44 -9.66 3.60
N PHE A 57 1.73 -10.73 3.99
CA PHE A 57 0.77 -11.41 3.11
C PHE A 57 -0.33 -10.46 2.60
N ALA A 58 -0.91 -9.66 3.50
CA ALA A 58 -1.94 -8.70 3.13
C ALA A 58 -1.44 -7.63 2.16
N TYR A 59 -0.21 -7.18 2.34
CA TYR A 59 0.43 -6.27 1.41
C TYR A 59 0.67 -6.91 0.05
N ASP A 60 1.23 -8.13 -0.01
CA ASP A 60 1.55 -8.81 -1.27
C ASP A 60 0.28 -9.05 -2.11
N VAL A 61 -0.79 -9.51 -1.48
CA VAL A 61 -2.11 -9.69 -2.12
C VAL A 61 -2.62 -8.34 -2.66
N THR A 62 -2.68 -7.33 -1.80
CA THR A 62 -3.24 -6.03 -2.18
C THR A 62 -2.41 -5.36 -3.28
N ARG A 63 -1.08 -5.44 -3.19
CA ARG A 63 -0.17 -4.90 -4.19
C ARG A 63 -0.33 -5.62 -5.53
N GLY A 64 -0.42 -6.95 -5.53
CA GLY A 64 -0.60 -7.75 -6.75
C GLY A 64 -1.86 -7.34 -7.51
N LEU A 65 -3.00 -7.26 -6.82
CA LEU A 65 -4.27 -6.83 -7.41
C LEU A 65 -4.22 -5.40 -7.96
N VAL A 66 -3.55 -4.48 -7.25
CA VAL A 66 -3.38 -3.09 -7.70
C VAL A 66 -2.43 -3.00 -8.91
N ASP A 67 -1.33 -3.76 -8.90
CA ASP A 67 -0.36 -3.81 -10.01
C ASP A 67 -1.02 -4.41 -11.27
N ASP A 68 -1.84 -5.46 -11.11
CA ASP A 68 -2.64 -6.06 -12.19
C ASP A 68 -3.68 -5.09 -12.77
N PHE A 69 -4.34 -4.31 -11.91
CA PHE A 69 -5.22 -3.23 -12.35
C PHE A 69 -4.46 -2.20 -13.18
N HIS A 70 -3.32 -1.70 -12.71
CA HIS A 70 -2.54 -0.70 -13.46
C HIS A 70 -2.04 -1.23 -14.80
N ARG A 71 -1.69 -2.52 -14.88
CA ARG A 71 -1.28 -3.18 -16.13
C ARG A 71 -2.41 -3.23 -17.15
N THR A 72 -3.65 -3.43 -16.72
CA THR A 72 -4.83 -3.50 -17.62
C THR A 72 -5.42 -2.13 -17.92
N ALA A 73 -5.28 -1.16 -17.02
CA ALA A 73 -5.88 0.17 -17.13
C ALA A 73 -5.09 1.18 -17.97
N ALA A 74 -3.85 0.87 -18.39
CA ALA A 74 -2.91 1.56 -19.30
C ALA A 74 -2.68 3.10 -19.17
N GLU A 75 -3.58 3.91 -18.61
CA GLU A 75 -3.61 5.37 -18.78
C GLU A 75 -3.87 6.16 -17.48
N LEU A 76 -3.96 5.53 -16.31
CA LEU A 76 -4.19 6.27 -15.07
C LEU A 76 -2.86 6.73 -14.45
N PRO A 77 -2.59 8.05 -14.37
CA PRO A 77 -1.36 8.55 -13.77
C PRO A 77 -1.34 8.23 -12.27
N ASN A 78 -0.33 7.50 -11.83
CA ASN A 78 -0.06 7.31 -10.40
C ASN A 78 0.58 8.61 -9.86
N PRO A 79 0.02 9.25 -8.82
CA PRO A 79 0.53 10.52 -8.29
C PRO A 79 1.95 10.45 -7.69
N LEU A 80 2.48 9.24 -7.49
CA LEU A 80 3.86 9.00 -7.07
C LEU A 80 4.71 8.36 -8.18
N SER A 81 4.29 8.45 -9.44
CA SER A 81 5.00 7.92 -10.60
C SER A 81 6.42 8.49 -10.73
N VAL A 82 6.64 9.73 -10.27
CA VAL A 82 7.96 10.40 -10.24
C VAL A 82 8.98 9.68 -9.35
N LEU A 83 8.53 8.93 -8.35
CA LEU A 83 9.41 8.17 -7.46
C LEU A 83 9.71 6.78 -8.03
N PRO A 84 10.92 6.25 -7.81
CA PRO A 84 11.23 4.83 -8.00
C PRO A 84 10.23 3.94 -7.24
N GLY A 85 9.90 2.77 -7.80
CA GLY A 85 8.85 1.90 -7.26
C GLY A 85 8.99 1.59 -5.77
N GLN A 86 10.20 1.28 -5.30
CA GLN A 86 10.42 1.01 -3.87
C GLN A 86 10.25 2.26 -2.98
N GLN A 87 10.69 3.43 -3.44
CA GLN A 87 10.51 4.69 -2.71
C GLN A 87 9.03 5.08 -2.63
N ARG A 88 8.29 4.84 -3.70
CA ARG A 88 6.83 5.02 -3.74
C ARG A 88 6.14 4.15 -2.69
N GLU A 89 6.45 2.85 -2.63
CA GLU A 89 5.86 1.96 -1.63
C GLU A 89 6.20 2.41 -0.21
N ILE A 90 7.44 2.82 0.05
CA ILE A 90 7.84 3.38 1.35
C ILE A 90 6.95 4.59 1.69
N MET A 91 6.73 5.51 0.76
CA MET A 91 5.88 6.69 1.02
C MET A 91 4.40 6.33 1.26
N VAL A 92 3.85 5.40 0.48
CA VAL A 92 2.46 4.93 0.67
C VAL A 92 2.30 4.30 2.04
N LEU A 93 3.17 3.34 2.38
CA LEU A 93 3.07 2.59 3.63
C LEU A 93 3.30 3.49 4.85
N ARG A 94 4.28 4.39 4.80
CA ARG A 94 4.66 5.25 5.93
C ARG A 94 3.73 6.44 6.14
N SER A 95 3.29 7.10 5.07
CA SER A 95 2.58 8.38 5.17
C SER A 95 1.07 8.27 4.98
N LEU A 96 0.60 7.39 4.10
CA LEU A 96 -0.83 7.28 3.77
C LEU A 96 -1.51 6.14 4.53
N VAL A 97 -0.84 5.00 4.65
CA VAL A 97 -1.33 3.85 5.42
C VAL A 97 -1.03 4.03 6.91
N GLY A 98 0.18 4.48 7.24
CA GLY A 98 0.62 4.81 8.61
C GLY A 98 1.42 3.72 9.31
N LEU A 99 2.04 2.80 8.57
CA LEU A 99 2.88 1.75 9.13
C LEU A 99 4.17 2.32 9.74
N SER A 100 4.70 1.65 10.76
CA SER A 100 6.01 1.96 11.34
C SER A 100 7.15 1.63 10.35
N ALA A 101 8.38 2.07 10.65
CA ALA A 101 9.52 1.75 9.80
C ALA A 101 9.84 0.24 9.85
N ASP A 102 9.67 -0.38 11.01
CA ASP A 102 9.84 -1.81 11.25
C ASP A 102 8.78 -2.63 10.51
N ASP A 103 7.51 -2.25 10.60
CA ASP A 103 6.42 -2.91 9.85
C ASP A 103 6.60 -2.75 8.34
N THR A 104 7.04 -1.56 7.89
CA THR A 104 7.34 -1.32 6.47
C THR A 104 8.50 -2.19 6.00
N ALA A 105 9.53 -2.36 6.83
CA ALA A 105 10.68 -3.20 6.53
C ALA A 105 10.28 -4.68 6.42
N LEU A 106 9.45 -5.17 7.35
CA LEU A 106 8.85 -6.50 7.31
C LEU A 106 8.06 -6.71 6.01
N VAL A 107 7.20 -5.76 5.66
CA VAL A 107 6.35 -5.81 4.47
C VAL A 107 7.15 -5.79 3.17
N LEU A 108 8.20 -4.95 3.10
CA LEU A 108 9.01 -4.80 1.89
C LEU A 108 10.16 -5.81 1.79
N GLY A 109 10.33 -6.69 2.79
CA GLY A 109 11.43 -7.65 2.84
C GLY A 109 12.81 -6.98 2.84
N CYS A 110 12.94 -5.82 3.48
CA CYS A 110 14.19 -5.05 3.53
C CYS A 110 14.56 -4.61 4.96
N SER A 111 15.69 -3.93 5.13
CA SER A 111 16.10 -3.44 6.45
C SER A 111 15.39 -2.13 6.82
N VAL A 112 15.20 -1.91 8.12
CA VAL A 112 14.67 -0.64 8.65
C VAL A 112 15.51 0.56 8.21
N GLN A 113 16.83 0.39 8.10
CA GLN A 113 17.76 1.41 7.60
C GLN A 113 17.48 1.73 6.11
N ALA A 114 17.22 0.70 5.29
CA ALA A 114 16.84 0.90 3.89
C ALA A 114 15.51 1.66 3.76
N VAL A 115 14.53 1.36 4.60
CA VAL A 115 13.24 2.10 4.66
C VAL A 115 13.49 3.58 4.97
N ARG A 116 14.26 3.89 6.03
CA ARG A 116 14.56 5.27 6.43
C ARG A 116 15.31 6.04 5.34
N LEU A 117 16.30 5.41 4.71
CA LEU A 117 17.05 6.02 3.62
C LEU A 117 16.19 6.24 2.37
N GLY A 118 15.36 5.26 2.01
CA GLY A 118 14.41 5.38 0.91
C GLY A 118 13.38 6.49 1.13
N GLN A 119 12.86 6.61 2.36
CA GLN A 119 11.96 7.70 2.76
C GLN A 119 12.65 9.06 2.64
N HIS A 120 13.88 9.20 3.15
CA HIS A 120 14.63 10.45 3.04
C HIS A 120 14.84 10.86 1.58
N ARG A 121 15.25 9.91 0.72
CA ARG A 121 15.44 10.16 -0.72
C ARG A 121 14.14 10.59 -1.41
N ALA A 122 13.04 9.90 -1.12
CA ALA A 122 11.73 10.22 -1.66
C ALA A 122 11.29 11.64 -1.29
N LEU A 123 11.42 12.01 -0.01
CA LEU A 123 11.06 13.35 0.46
C LEU A 123 11.94 14.43 -0.19
N THR A 124 13.23 14.17 -0.36
CA THR A 124 14.13 15.10 -1.08
C THR A 124 13.72 15.26 -2.54
N ALA A 125 13.32 14.18 -3.23
CA ALA A 125 12.86 14.24 -4.61
C ALA A 125 11.49 14.92 -4.78
N LEU A 126 10.63 14.87 -3.76
CA LEU A 126 9.31 15.50 -3.78
C LEU A 126 9.32 16.98 -3.35
N ARG A 127 10.45 17.51 -2.86
CA ARG A 127 10.55 18.93 -2.54
C ARG A 127 10.39 19.75 -3.83
N PRO A 128 9.58 20.82 -3.81
CA PRO A 128 9.56 21.74 -4.94
C PRO A 128 10.96 22.33 -5.13
N ALA A 129 11.35 22.57 -6.38
CA ALA A 129 12.59 23.27 -6.68
C ALA A 129 12.56 24.66 -5.99
N PRO A 130 13.67 25.14 -5.40
CA PRO A 130 13.74 26.51 -4.92
C PRO A 130 13.44 27.45 -6.09
N ALA A 131 12.47 28.35 -5.88
CA ALA A 131 12.01 29.34 -6.85
C ALA A 131 13.10 30.37 -7.19
#